data_AF-A0A359FZW5-F1
#
_entry.id   AF-A0A359FZW5-F1
#
_cell.length_a   1.000
_cell.length_b   1.000
_cell.length_c   1.000
_cell.angle_alpha   90.00
_cell.angle_beta   90.00
_cell.angle_gamma   90.00
#
_symmetry.space_group_name_H-M   'P 1'
#
loop_
_entity.id
_entity.type
_entity.pdbx_description
1 polymer ?
#
loop_
_entity_poly.entity_id
_entity_poly.type
_entity_poly.pdbx_seq_one_letter_code
_entity_poly.pdbx_strand_id
1 'polypeptide(L)'
;MRIVTSREFRDNQKKYFDMVDKNEQVVVKRKNRAYKLVPVNDDDILVDIPKEFRCDPYELSPSGDMFWADKRNVEKVKKAIEDKEIALRLTSEDDIKNFLDSL
;
A
#
# COMPACT_ATOMS: atom_id res chain seq x y z
N MET A 1 2.14 27.96 -13.58
CA MET A 1 0.87 27.20 -13.56
C MET A 1 0.47 26.89 -14.99
N ARG A 2 0.31 25.60 -15.32
CA ARG A 2 -0.03 25.11 -16.67
C ARG A 2 -1.40 24.42 -16.63
N ILE A 3 -2.34 24.89 -17.46
CA ILE A 3 -3.68 24.28 -17.58
C ILE A 3 -3.71 23.48 -18.90
N VAL A 4 -4.05 22.21 -18.82
CA VAL A 4 -4.05 21.28 -19.96
C VAL A 4 -5.39 20.58 -20.11
N THR A 5 -5.73 20.19 -21.34
CA THR A 5 -6.95 19.40 -21.58
C THR A 5 -6.71 17.93 -21.24
N SER A 6 -7.78 17.16 -21.00
CA SER A 6 -7.66 15.72 -20.77
C SER A 6 -7.01 14.97 -21.93
N ARG A 7 -7.20 15.42 -23.19
CA ARG A 7 -6.58 14.81 -24.37
C ARG A 7 -5.09 15.08 -24.39
N GLU A 8 -4.70 16.35 -24.23
CA GLU A 8 -3.29 16.77 -24.17
C GLU A 8 -2.54 16.04 -23.05
N PHE A 9 -3.16 15.95 -21.86
CA PHE A 9 -2.60 15.23 -20.71
C PHE A 9 -2.36 13.75 -21.01
N ARG A 10 -3.35 13.06 -21.61
CA ARG A 10 -3.23 11.65 -21.97
C ARG A 10 -2.10 11.42 -22.97
N ASP A 11 -1.97 12.29 -23.97
CA ASP A 11 -1.01 12.10 -25.06
C ASP A 11 0.43 12.46 -24.64
N ASN A 12 0.61 13.26 -23.56
CA ASN A 12 1.92 13.71 -23.07
C ASN A 12 2.12 13.50 -21.55
N GLN A 13 1.61 12.40 -20.98
CA GLN A 13 1.62 12.17 -19.53
C GLN A 13 2.99 12.37 -18.87
N LYS A 14 4.04 11.72 -19.41
CA LYS A 14 5.41 11.78 -18.87
C LYS A 14 5.88 13.21 -18.67
N LYS A 15 5.68 14.08 -19.67
CA LYS A 15 6.06 15.49 -19.61
C LYS A 15 5.43 16.22 -18.42
N TYR A 16 4.17 15.96 -18.13
CA TYR A 16 3.47 16.64 -17.04
C TYR A 16 3.84 16.10 -15.66
N PHE A 17 4.17 14.80 -15.55
CA PHE A 17 4.77 14.25 -14.34
C PHE A 17 6.14 14.90 -14.08
N ASP A 18 7.02 14.93 -15.09
CA ASP A 18 8.36 15.56 -14.98
C ASP A 18 8.27 17.05 -14.56
N MET A 19 7.23 17.77 -15.00
CA MET A 19 6.98 19.15 -14.58
C MET A 19 6.57 19.24 -13.10
N VAL A 20 5.69 18.35 -12.66
CA VAL A 20 5.24 18.31 -11.25
C VAL A 20 6.38 17.91 -10.31
N ASP A 21 7.25 17.00 -10.73
CA ASP A 21 8.47 16.63 -9.99
C ASP A 21 9.44 17.81 -9.85
N LYS A 22 9.42 18.77 -10.79
CA LYS A 22 10.17 20.03 -10.73
C LYS A 22 9.45 21.14 -9.94
N ASN A 23 8.42 20.79 -9.18
CA ASN A 23 7.56 21.71 -8.43
C ASN A 23 6.73 22.68 -9.29
N GLU A 24 6.52 22.39 -10.58
CA GLU A 24 5.62 23.18 -11.42
C GLU A 24 4.15 22.77 -11.21
N GLN A 25 3.25 23.75 -11.13
CA GLN A 25 1.82 23.47 -10.98
C GLN A 25 1.16 23.11 -12.32
N VAL A 26 0.55 21.93 -12.38
CA VAL A 26 -0.24 21.45 -13.52
C VAL A 26 -1.71 21.22 -13.11
N VAL A 27 -2.64 21.71 -13.92
CA VAL A 27 -4.09 21.53 -13.75
C VAL A 27 -4.67 20.88 -15.00
N VAL A 28 -5.33 19.74 -14.85
CA VAL A 28 -6.00 19.01 -15.92
C VAL A 28 -7.48 19.40 -15.95
N LYS A 29 -7.91 20.04 -17.03
CA LYS A 29 -9.32 20.40 -17.27
C LYS A 29 -10.01 19.29 -18.05
N ARG A 30 -11.12 18.78 -17.52
CA ARG A 30 -11.99 17.77 -18.13
C ARG A 30 -13.44 18.25 -18.12
N LYS A 31 -13.97 18.60 -19.29
CA LYS A 31 -15.34 19.14 -19.43
C LYS A 31 -15.56 20.29 -18.42
N ASN A 32 -16.44 20.08 -17.44
CA ASN A 32 -16.81 21.07 -16.42
C ASN A 32 -16.07 20.91 -15.08
N ARG A 33 -15.02 20.07 -15.02
CA ARG A 33 -14.20 19.86 -13.82
C ARG A 33 -12.73 20.13 -14.11
N ALA A 34 -11.99 20.53 -13.08
CA ALA A 34 -10.55 20.69 -13.12
C ALA A 34 -9.93 19.88 -11.96
N TYR A 35 -8.79 19.25 -12.23
CA TYR A 35 -8.04 18.45 -11.27
C TYR A 35 -6.62 19.01 -11.18
N LYS A 36 -6.07 19.10 -9.98
CA LYS A 36 -4.66 19.47 -9.78
C LYS A 36 -3.82 18.19 -9.76
N LEU A 37 -2.72 18.18 -10.51
CA LEU A 37 -1.75 17.10 -10.42
C LEU A 37 -0.81 17.40 -9.25
N VAL A 38 -0.74 16.46 -8.30
CA VAL A 38 0.08 16.55 -7.09
C VAL A 38 0.81 15.22 -6.97
N PRO A 39 2.14 15.21 -6.81
CA PRO A 39 2.86 13.97 -6.57
C PRO A 39 2.47 13.49 -5.17
N VAL A 40 2.24 12.19 -5.05
CA VAL A 40 1.87 11.56 -3.78
C VAL A 40 3.13 10.89 -3.24
N ASN A 41 3.53 11.26 -2.03
CA ASN A 41 4.62 10.61 -1.32
C ASN A 41 4.07 9.55 -0.35
N ASP A 42 4.93 8.70 0.20
CA ASP A 42 4.53 7.70 1.21
C ASP A 42 3.82 8.34 2.41
N ASP A 43 4.20 9.57 2.74
CA ASP A 43 3.56 10.38 3.78
C ASP A 43 2.08 10.71 3.48
N ASP A 44 1.75 10.90 2.22
CA ASP A 44 0.39 11.22 1.74
C ASP A 44 -0.50 9.98 1.61
N ILE A 45 0.11 8.79 1.52
CA ILE A 45 -0.62 7.51 1.44
C ILE A 45 -0.92 7.00 2.85
N LEU A 46 0.04 7.16 3.77
CA LEU A 46 -0.02 6.60 5.12
C LEU A 46 -0.50 7.61 6.18
N VAL A 47 -1.36 8.56 5.79
CA VAL A 47 -1.79 9.69 6.65
C VAL A 47 -2.38 9.23 7.99
N ASP A 48 -3.07 8.08 8.00
CA ASP A 48 -3.72 7.53 9.20
C ASP A 48 -2.75 6.80 10.15
N ILE A 49 -1.50 6.55 9.72
CA ILE A 49 -0.48 5.86 10.51
C ILE A 49 0.59 6.87 10.95
N PRO A 50 0.82 7.06 12.27
CA PRO A 50 1.91 7.91 12.73
C PRO A 50 3.26 7.39 12.23
N LYS A 51 4.17 8.31 11.84
CA LYS A 51 5.46 7.98 11.20
C LYS A 51 6.28 6.93 11.95
N GLU A 52 6.26 6.98 13.28
CA GLU A 52 6.96 6.05 14.18
C GLU A 52 6.54 4.59 13.98
N PHE A 53 5.25 4.37 13.69
CA PHE A 53 4.65 3.06 13.53
C PHE A 53 4.61 2.56 12.09
N ARG A 54 5.16 3.31 11.12
CA ARG A 54 5.16 2.87 9.72
C ARG A 54 6.24 1.82 9.45
N CYS A 55 5.89 0.79 8.69
CA CYS A 55 6.81 -0.19 8.12
C CYS A 55 6.48 -0.45 6.65
N ASP A 56 7.41 -1.05 5.91
CA ASP A 56 7.16 -1.48 4.54
C ASP A 56 6.12 -2.62 4.53
N PRO A 57 4.92 -2.42 3.96
CA PRO A 57 3.90 -3.46 3.93
C PRO A 57 4.26 -4.62 3.01
N TYR A 58 5.11 -4.40 1.99
CA TYR A 58 5.44 -5.39 0.98
C TYR A 58 6.40 -6.48 1.48
N GLU A 59 7.15 -6.21 2.54
CA GLU A 59 7.99 -7.19 3.23
C GLU A 59 7.15 -8.30 3.90
N LEU A 60 5.91 -7.99 4.28
CA LEU A 60 5.04 -8.92 5.02
C LEU A 60 3.88 -9.45 4.18
N SER A 61 3.40 -8.66 3.22
CA SER A 61 2.29 -9.04 2.36
C SER A 61 2.46 -8.48 0.94
N PRO A 62 2.24 -9.31 -0.11
CA PRO A 62 2.29 -8.85 -1.50
C PRO A 62 1.16 -7.85 -1.85
N SER A 63 0.16 -7.67 -0.97
CA SER A 63 -0.95 -6.74 -1.20
C SER A 63 -0.60 -5.27 -0.97
N GLY A 64 0.39 -4.97 -0.12
CA GLY A 64 0.73 -3.58 0.22
C GLY A 64 -0.33 -2.84 1.05
N ASP A 65 -1.24 -3.56 1.72
CA ASP A 65 -2.36 -2.94 2.42
C ASP A 65 -1.92 -2.13 3.66
N MET A 66 -2.71 -1.10 4.00
CA MET A 66 -2.55 -0.25 5.18
C MET A 66 -2.43 -1.04 6.49
N PHE A 67 -3.07 -2.22 6.57
CA PHE A 67 -2.99 -3.08 7.75
C PHE A 67 -1.54 -3.52 8.04
N TRP A 68 -0.81 -3.94 7.00
CA TRP A 68 0.58 -4.40 7.09
C TRP A 68 1.59 -3.26 7.11
N ALA A 69 1.17 -2.04 6.80
CA ALA A 69 2.00 -0.83 6.88
C ALA A 69 2.15 -0.30 8.32
N ASP A 70 1.39 -0.82 9.29
CA ASP A 70 1.42 -0.42 10.70
C ASP A 70 2.10 -1.49 11.58
N LYS A 71 3.23 -1.15 12.18
CA LYS A 71 4.01 -2.00 13.10
C LYS A 71 3.17 -2.56 14.24
N ARG A 72 2.19 -1.80 14.75
CA ARG A 72 1.33 -2.24 15.87
C ARG A 72 0.48 -3.45 15.48
N ASN A 73 -0.01 -3.46 14.23
CA ASN A 73 -0.76 -4.60 13.70
C ASN A 73 0.16 -5.80 13.49
N VAL A 74 1.35 -5.56 12.94
CA VAL A 74 2.37 -6.60 12.72
C VAL A 74 2.77 -7.26 14.04
N GLU A 75 3.07 -6.47 15.07
CA GLU A 75 3.41 -6.96 16.41
C GLU A 75 2.25 -7.74 17.03
N LYS A 76 1.01 -7.26 16.87
CA LYS A 76 -0.17 -7.98 17.34
C LYS A 76 -0.32 -9.35 16.66
N VAL A 77 -0.06 -9.44 15.35
CA VAL A 77 -0.10 -10.71 14.62
C VAL A 77 1.05 -11.62 15.05
N LYS A 78 2.28 -11.10 15.15
CA LYS A 78 3.44 -11.86 15.62
C LYS A 78 3.21 -12.43 17.00
N LYS A 79 2.74 -11.59 17.93
CA LYS A 79 2.37 -12.01 19.28
C LYS A 79 1.26 -13.05 19.26
N ALA A 80 0.24 -12.90 18.41
CA ALA A 80 -0.82 -13.90 18.29
C ALA A 80 -0.32 -15.24 17.69
N ILE A 81 0.71 -15.22 16.85
CA ILE A 81 1.37 -16.43 16.33
C ILE A 81 2.21 -17.10 17.43
N GLU A 82 2.91 -16.31 18.26
CA GLU A 82 3.73 -16.80 19.37
C GLU A 82 2.87 -17.31 20.55
N ASP A 83 1.85 -16.56 20.95
CA ASP A 83 0.91 -16.91 22.03
C ASP A 83 0.05 -18.12 21.65
N LYS A 84 -0.19 -18.35 20.35
CA LYS A 84 -0.81 -19.59 19.89
C LYS A 84 0.24 -20.70 19.83
N GLU A 85 0.40 -21.38 20.96
CA GLU A 85 0.81 -22.80 20.99
C GLU A 85 -0.08 -23.71 20.11
N ILE A 86 -1.22 -23.20 19.60
CA ILE A 86 -2.30 -23.94 18.93
C ILE A 86 -2.49 -23.47 17.47
N ALA A 87 -1.42 -23.14 16.76
CA ALA A 87 -1.44 -23.30 15.31
C ALA A 87 -0.74 -24.63 15.02
N LEU A 88 -1.51 -25.68 14.74
CA LEU A 88 -0.95 -26.97 14.36
C LEU A 88 -0.01 -26.75 13.18
N ARG A 89 1.30 -26.82 13.41
CA ARG A 89 2.29 -26.71 12.35
C ARG A 89 2.33 -28.05 11.65
N LEU A 90 1.51 -28.18 10.62
CA LEU A 90 1.47 -29.33 9.73
C LEU A 90 2.64 -29.22 8.75
N THR A 91 3.83 -29.62 9.21
CA THR A 91 5.06 -29.51 8.42
C THR A 91 5.40 -30.78 7.65
N SER A 92 4.88 -31.94 8.08
CA SER A 92 5.10 -33.23 7.43
C SER A 92 3.79 -33.86 6.95
N GLU A 93 3.89 -34.77 5.98
CA GLU A 93 2.75 -35.59 5.53
C GLU A 93 2.13 -36.40 6.68
N ASP A 94 2.95 -36.83 7.64
CA ASP A 94 2.50 -37.60 8.78
C ASP A 94 1.73 -36.73 9.79
N ASP A 95 2.14 -35.48 9.99
CA ASP A 95 1.37 -34.53 10.80
C ASP A 95 -0.01 -34.29 10.18
N ILE A 96 -0.07 -34.17 8.85
CA ILE A 96 -1.31 -33.95 8.11
C ILE A 96 -2.23 -35.17 8.25
N LYS A 97 -1.71 -36.38 8.10
CA LYS A 97 -2.50 -37.62 8.28
C LYS A 97 -3.04 -37.74 9.71
N ASN A 98 -2.19 -37.55 10.71
CA ASN A 98 -2.59 -37.63 12.12
C ASN A 98 -3.65 -36.59 12.49
N PHE A 99 -3.58 -35.39 11.90
CA PHE A 99 -4.62 -34.38 12.07
C PHE A 99 -5.94 -34.77 11.39
N LEU A 100 -5.88 -35.26 10.15
CA LEU A 100 -7.06 -35.70 9.41
C LEU A 100 -7.77 -36.88 10.08
N ASP A 101 -7.02 -37.77 10.73
CA ASP A 101 -7.58 -38.90 11.49
C ASP A 101 -8.17 -38.47 12.85
N SER A 102 -7.89 -37.24 13.30
CA SER A 102 -8.40 -36.68 14.57
C SER A 102 -9.68 -35.84 14.43
N LEU A 103 -10.16 -35.62 13.20
CA LEU A 103 -11.40 -34.89 12.84
C LEU A 103 -12.61 -35.83 12.82
#